data_AF-A0AAU2W348-F1
#
_entry.id   AF-A0AAU2W348-F1
#
_cell.length_a   1.000
_cell.length_b   1.000
_cell.length_c   1.000
_cell.angle_alpha   90.00
_cell.angle_beta   90.00
_cell.angle_gamma   90.00
#
_symmetry.space_group_name_H-M   'P 1'
#
loop_
_entity.id
_entity.type
_entity.pdbx_description
1 polymer ?
#
loop_
_entity_poly.entity_id
_entity_poly.type
_entity_poly.pdbx_seq_one_letter_code
_entity_poly.pdbx_strand_id
1 'polypeptide(L)'
;MAVTNRIRGSGRIARLRRWYQRSDWARHTAVLAAVVAAVSLAITAWGTYKSAQVADDQLAQSKEDAEKDERSQAARLSMWGNIKVSVVANRSLDPVWAAFFLNDKQRREKHDNSVTYVFVGVLPPCTAVSVPKAVTFAQATSFAASPGPHTGWIFQGLHFMDNNGQAWVRWNGGELTKTAGPPSKKVILQQKEGGLMADDRAKLSHLSECGKSD
;
A
#
# COMPACT_ATOMS: atom_id res chain seq x y z
N MET A 1 -41.45 -99.44 36.78
CA MET A 1 -42.21 -98.25 36.34
C MET A 1 -41.65 -97.05 37.07
N ALA A 2 -40.91 -96.18 36.38
CA ALA A 2 -40.22 -95.03 36.97
C ALA A 2 -40.78 -93.73 36.38
N VAL A 3 -41.48 -92.95 37.21
CA VAL A 3 -42.00 -91.62 36.88
C VAL A 3 -40.98 -90.61 37.38
N THR A 4 -40.29 -89.92 36.47
CA THR A 4 -39.40 -88.79 36.79
C THR A 4 -40.05 -87.49 36.35
N ASN A 5 -40.47 -86.70 37.33
CA ASN A 5 -41.13 -85.41 37.17
C ASN A 5 -40.05 -84.30 37.16
N ARG A 6 -39.84 -83.65 36.01
CA ARG A 6 -38.80 -82.61 35.84
C ARG A 6 -39.41 -81.22 36.02
N ILE A 7 -39.20 -80.64 37.19
CA ILE A 7 -39.65 -79.29 37.57
C ILE A 7 -38.96 -78.26 36.68
N ARG A 8 -39.78 -77.49 35.95
CA ARG A 8 -39.38 -76.45 34.99
C ARG A 8 -39.57 -75.09 35.64
N GLY A 9 -38.55 -74.56 36.32
CA GLY A 9 -38.66 -73.27 37.00
C GLY A 9 -37.32 -72.55 37.15
N SER A 10 -36.84 -71.85 36.12
CA SER A 10 -35.69 -70.92 36.24
C SER A 10 -35.50 -69.94 35.05
N GLY A 11 -36.52 -69.71 34.20
CA GLY A 11 -36.34 -69.01 32.93
C GLY A 11 -36.53 -67.48 32.92
N ARG A 12 -37.02 -66.89 34.02
CA ARG A 12 -37.42 -65.46 34.07
C ARG A 12 -36.41 -64.56 34.78
N ILE A 13 -35.70 -65.04 35.80
CA ILE A 13 -34.74 -64.22 36.58
C ILE A 13 -33.43 -63.97 35.80
N ALA A 14 -32.96 -64.94 35.01
CA ALA A 14 -31.76 -64.78 34.17
C ALA A 14 -31.93 -63.78 33.01
N ARG A 15 -33.17 -63.56 32.53
CA ARG A 15 -33.47 -62.60 31.47
C ARG A 15 -33.48 -61.15 31.97
N LEU A 16 -33.93 -60.92 33.20
CA LEU A 16 -33.92 -59.59 33.82
C LEU A 16 -32.50 -59.09 34.12
N ARG A 17 -31.59 -59.98 34.55
CA ARG A 17 -30.21 -59.61 34.86
C ARG A 17 -29.39 -59.20 33.62
N ARG A 18 -29.58 -59.87 32.47
CA ARG A 18 -28.97 -59.45 31.19
C ARG A 18 -29.57 -58.15 30.64
N TRP A 19 -30.84 -57.88 30.92
CA TRP A 19 -31.49 -56.64 30.49
C TRP A 19 -30.98 -55.44 31.30
N TYR A 20 -30.81 -55.61 32.62
CA TYR A 20 -30.23 -54.58 33.49
C TYR A 20 -28.76 -54.26 33.14
N GLN A 21 -27.91 -55.28 32.92
CA GLN A 21 -26.51 -55.07 32.52
C GLN A 21 -26.37 -54.41 31.13
N ARG A 22 -27.30 -54.62 30.19
CA ARG A 22 -27.29 -53.92 28.91
C ARG A 22 -27.74 -52.46 29.01
N SER A 23 -28.67 -52.15 29.92
CA SER A 23 -29.19 -50.79 30.07
C SER A 23 -28.19 -49.83 30.72
N ASP A 24 -27.36 -50.28 31.66
CA ASP A 24 -26.33 -49.43 32.27
C ASP A 24 -25.18 -49.14 31.30
N TRP A 25 -24.77 -50.14 30.51
CA TRP A 25 -23.72 -49.94 29.49
C TRP A 25 -24.11 -48.90 28.44
N ALA A 26 -25.37 -48.91 27.98
CA ALA A 26 -25.86 -47.94 26.99
C ALA A 26 -25.82 -46.50 27.50
N ARG A 27 -26.14 -46.28 28.79
CA ARG A 27 -26.10 -44.95 29.42
C ARG A 27 -24.68 -44.42 29.53
N HIS A 28 -23.73 -45.27 29.95
CA HIS A 28 -22.32 -44.88 30.03
C HIS A 28 -21.71 -44.57 28.66
N THR A 29 -22.04 -45.33 27.62
CA THR A 29 -21.55 -45.06 26.26
C THR A 29 -22.12 -43.77 25.67
N ALA A 30 -23.38 -43.42 25.97
CA ALA A 30 -24.01 -42.20 25.47
C ALA A 30 -23.38 -40.93 26.08
N VAL A 31 -23.12 -40.94 27.39
CA VAL A 31 -22.44 -39.83 28.07
C VAL A 31 -21.03 -39.65 27.52
N LEU A 32 -20.29 -40.76 27.35
CA LEU A 32 -18.94 -40.70 26.81
C LEU A 32 -18.91 -40.16 25.37
N ALA A 33 -19.84 -40.60 24.52
CA ALA A 33 -19.97 -40.08 23.16
C ALA A 33 -20.30 -38.58 23.13
N ALA A 34 -21.18 -38.10 24.01
CA ALA A 34 -21.50 -36.68 24.13
C ALA A 34 -20.29 -35.84 24.57
N VAL A 35 -19.51 -36.33 25.54
CA VAL A 35 -18.27 -35.66 25.99
C VAL A 35 -17.25 -35.61 24.86
N VAL A 36 -17.03 -36.71 24.15
CA VAL A 36 -16.11 -36.75 23.01
C VAL A 36 -16.53 -35.76 21.93
N ALA A 37 -17.83 -35.73 21.57
CA ALA A 37 -18.35 -34.77 20.60
C ALA A 37 -18.15 -33.31 21.03
N ALA A 38 -18.40 -32.99 22.31
CA ALA A 38 -18.17 -31.64 22.85
C ALA A 38 -16.69 -31.24 22.81
N VAL A 39 -15.77 -32.15 23.14
CA VAL A 39 -14.33 -31.92 23.06
C VAL A 39 -13.88 -31.70 21.62
N SER A 40 -14.38 -32.50 20.66
CA SER A 40 -14.09 -32.32 19.24
C SER A 40 -14.53 -30.93 18.75
N LEU A 41 -15.73 -30.49 19.11
CA LEU A 41 -16.23 -29.15 18.75
C LEU A 41 -15.38 -28.03 19.36
N ALA A 42 -14.94 -28.19 20.62
CA ALA A 42 -14.06 -27.22 21.25
C ALA A 42 -12.69 -27.10 20.55
N ILE A 43 -12.10 -28.23 20.15
CA ILE A 43 -10.85 -28.25 19.38
C ILE A 43 -11.04 -27.59 18.01
N THR A 44 -12.13 -27.89 17.30
CA THR A 44 -12.44 -27.25 16.01
C THR A 44 -12.66 -25.74 16.16
N ALA A 45 -13.38 -25.30 17.19
CA ALA A 45 -13.58 -23.88 17.48
C ALA A 45 -12.25 -23.17 17.77
N TRP A 46 -11.37 -23.80 18.57
CA TRP A 46 -10.03 -23.28 18.84
C TRP A 46 -9.17 -23.18 17.58
N GLY A 47 -9.19 -24.22 16.74
CA GLY A 47 -8.49 -24.22 15.45
C GLY A 47 -8.97 -23.11 14.52
N THR A 48 -10.28 -22.87 14.47
CA THR A 48 -10.88 -21.79 13.67
C THR A 48 -10.46 -20.41 14.20
N TYR A 49 -10.49 -20.22 15.52
CA TYR A 49 -10.06 -18.97 16.16
C TYR A 49 -8.59 -18.66 15.88
N LYS A 50 -7.69 -19.64 16.00
CA LYS A 50 -6.27 -19.46 15.67
C LYS A 50 -6.02 -19.22 14.19
N SER A 51 -6.79 -19.86 13.31
CA SER A 51 -6.68 -19.64 11.87
C SER A 51 -7.10 -18.22 11.48
N ALA A 52 -8.16 -17.68 12.10
CA ALA A 52 -8.56 -16.29 11.90
C ALA A 52 -7.47 -15.32 12.37
N GLN A 53 -6.86 -15.58 13.53
CA GLN A 53 -5.79 -14.76 14.08
C GLN A 53 -4.56 -14.69 13.16
N VAL A 54 -4.16 -15.82 12.54
CA VAL A 54 -3.05 -15.86 11.57
C VAL A 54 -3.41 -15.13 10.28
N ALA A 55 -4.67 -15.21 9.82
CA ALA A 55 -5.10 -14.51 8.63
C ALA A 55 -5.05 -12.98 8.82
N ASP A 56 -5.42 -12.48 10.01
CA ASP A 56 -5.32 -11.06 10.36
C ASP A 56 -3.85 -10.59 10.39
N ASP A 57 -2.95 -11.38 10.98
CA ASP A 57 -1.51 -11.07 11.03
C ASP A 57 -0.89 -11.04 9.63
N GLN A 58 -1.22 -12.01 8.76
CA GLN A 58 -0.72 -12.02 7.37
C GLN A 58 -1.23 -10.82 6.57
N LEU A 59 -2.48 -10.40 6.79
CA LEU A 59 -3.05 -9.22 6.13
C LEU A 59 -2.36 -7.94 6.61
N ALA A 60 -2.07 -7.83 7.90
CA ALA A 60 -1.34 -6.70 8.47
C ALA A 60 0.09 -6.63 7.90
N GLN A 61 0.81 -7.75 7.89
CA GLN A 61 2.15 -7.85 7.32
C GLN A 61 2.15 -7.50 5.82
N SER A 62 1.19 -8.03 5.05
CA SER A 62 1.09 -7.76 3.62
C SER A 62 0.86 -6.26 3.33
N LYS A 63 0.13 -5.55 4.20
CA LYS A 63 -0.08 -4.10 4.06
C LYS A 63 1.19 -3.31 4.35
N GLU A 64 1.94 -3.69 5.37
CA GLU A 64 3.20 -3.04 5.73
C GLU A 64 4.25 -3.24 4.63
N ASP A 65 4.39 -4.47 4.13
CA ASP A 65 5.30 -4.80 3.03
C ASP A 65 4.92 -4.03 1.75
N ALA A 66 3.62 -3.96 1.42
CA ALA A 66 3.15 -3.17 0.28
C ALA A 66 3.47 -1.67 0.42
N GLU A 67 3.24 -1.07 1.60
CA GLU A 67 3.57 0.33 1.84
C GLU A 67 5.08 0.59 1.76
N LYS A 68 5.88 -0.33 2.29
CA LYS A 68 7.34 -0.25 2.24
C LYS A 68 7.86 -0.36 0.81
N ASP A 69 7.31 -1.27 0.02
CA ASP A 69 7.67 -1.43 -1.39
C ASP A 69 7.28 -0.20 -2.21
N GLU A 70 6.05 0.31 -2.04
CA GLU A 70 5.60 1.57 -2.65
C GLU A 70 6.57 2.73 -2.32
N ARG A 71 6.92 2.89 -1.04
CA ARG A 71 7.83 3.94 -0.59
C ARG A 71 9.24 3.73 -1.14
N SER A 72 9.69 2.49 -1.28
CA SER A 72 11.01 2.16 -1.85
C SER A 72 11.10 2.52 -3.33
N GLN A 73 10.02 2.34 -4.09
CA GLN A 73 9.94 2.76 -5.49
C GLN A 73 9.95 4.28 -5.61
N ALA A 74 9.12 4.96 -4.83
CA ALA A 74 9.10 6.42 -4.75
C ALA A 74 10.46 7.00 -4.30
N ALA A 75 11.20 6.26 -3.48
CA ALA A 75 12.54 6.64 -3.05
C ALA A 75 13.56 6.70 -4.20
N ARG A 76 13.32 6.00 -5.32
CA ARG A 76 14.20 5.97 -6.51
C ARG A 76 14.11 7.23 -7.36
N LEU A 77 13.03 8.00 -7.24
CA LEU A 77 12.96 9.31 -7.86
C LEU A 77 13.79 10.30 -7.06
N SER A 78 14.60 11.10 -7.74
CA SER A 78 15.45 12.08 -7.07
C SER A 78 15.53 13.36 -7.88
N MET A 79 15.89 14.43 -7.19
CA MET A 79 15.98 15.78 -7.75
C MET A 79 17.24 16.43 -7.18
N TRP A 80 18.00 17.08 -8.05
CA TRP A 80 19.16 17.89 -7.67
C TRP A 80 19.33 19.02 -8.67
N GLY A 81 20.27 19.92 -8.43
CA GLY A 81 20.54 20.98 -9.39
C GLY A 81 21.55 22.00 -8.88
N ASN A 82 21.91 22.92 -9.77
CA ASN A 82 22.75 24.06 -9.46
C ASN A 82 21.98 25.37 -9.74
N ILE A 83 22.67 26.49 -9.83
CA ILE A 83 22.03 27.81 -10.04
C ILE A 83 21.35 27.90 -11.42
N LYS A 84 21.82 27.16 -12.42
CA LYS A 84 21.36 27.26 -13.81
C LYS A 84 20.40 26.15 -14.21
N VAL A 85 20.54 24.97 -13.63
CA VAL A 85 19.88 23.74 -14.09
C VAL A 85 19.27 22.99 -12.91
N SER A 86 18.06 22.47 -13.12
CA SER A 86 17.42 21.48 -12.26
C SER A 86 17.38 20.14 -12.97
N VAL A 87 17.70 19.07 -12.26
CA VAL A 87 17.70 17.70 -12.77
C VAL A 87 16.70 16.87 -11.98
N VAL A 88 15.86 16.12 -12.67
CA VAL A 88 15.01 15.09 -12.08
C VAL A 88 15.40 13.75 -12.69
N ALA A 89 15.62 12.75 -11.86
CA ALA A 89 15.91 11.39 -12.30
C ALA A 89 14.85 10.42 -11.81
N ASN A 90 14.33 9.64 -12.74
CA ASN A 90 13.56 8.45 -12.47
C ASN A 90 14.49 7.23 -12.56
N ARG A 91 14.86 6.65 -11.41
CA ARG A 91 15.56 5.35 -11.33
C ARG A 91 14.61 4.18 -11.09
N SER A 92 13.31 4.40 -11.20
CA SER A 92 12.33 3.32 -11.21
C SER A 92 12.28 2.64 -12.57
N LEU A 93 11.79 1.39 -12.59
CA LEU A 93 11.44 0.67 -13.81
C LEU A 93 10.09 1.11 -14.37
N ASP A 94 9.33 1.89 -13.59
CA ASP A 94 8.02 2.39 -13.96
C ASP A 94 8.08 3.87 -14.39
N PRO A 95 7.26 4.27 -15.38
CA PRO A 95 7.11 5.68 -15.73
C PRO A 95 6.43 6.44 -14.58
N VAL A 96 6.79 7.72 -14.44
CA VAL A 96 6.24 8.58 -13.38
C VAL A 96 5.88 9.95 -13.92
N TRP A 97 4.72 10.46 -13.51
CA TRP A 97 4.30 11.82 -13.83
C TRP A 97 4.93 12.77 -12.82
N ALA A 98 5.66 13.79 -13.28
CA ALA A 98 6.42 14.66 -12.37
C ALA A 98 6.14 16.15 -12.61
N ALA A 99 6.09 16.93 -11.54
CA ALA A 99 5.97 18.37 -11.56
C ALA A 99 6.87 19.00 -10.49
N PHE A 100 7.56 20.08 -10.84
CA PHE A 100 8.18 20.92 -9.83
C PHE A 100 7.09 21.73 -9.13
N PHE A 101 7.27 21.96 -7.84
CA PHE A 101 6.43 22.90 -7.11
C PHE A 101 7.28 24.01 -6.51
N LEU A 102 6.86 25.24 -6.79
CA LEU A 102 7.63 26.45 -6.55
C LEU A 102 6.80 27.45 -5.74
N ASN A 103 7.49 28.21 -4.90
CA ASN A 103 6.91 29.35 -4.20
C ASN A 103 7.54 30.65 -4.69
N ASP A 104 6.75 31.72 -4.72
CA ASP A 104 7.25 33.07 -4.96
C ASP A 104 7.66 33.72 -3.62
N LYS A 105 8.93 34.12 -3.50
CA LYS A 105 9.49 34.79 -2.31
C LYS A 105 8.64 35.97 -1.86
N GLN A 106 8.30 36.88 -2.78
CA GLN A 106 7.59 38.11 -2.43
C GLN A 106 6.18 37.83 -1.90
N ARG A 107 5.56 36.73 -2.34
CA ARG A 107 4.23 36.33 -1.88
C ARG A 107 4.28 35.59 -0.56
N ARG A 108 5.31 34.78 -0.35
CA ARG A 108 5.55 34.13 0.93
C ARG A 108 5.70 35.15 2.06
N GLU A 109 6.37 36.27 1.79
CA GLU A 109 6.48 37.40 2.73
C GLU A 109 5.13 38.03 3.07
N LYS A 110 4.16 37.99 2.14
CA LYS A 110 2.79 38.46 2.33
C LYS A 110 1.85 37.38 2.91
N HIS A 111 2.40 36.29 3.47
CA HIS A 111 1.66 35.15 3.99
C HIS A 111 0.77 34.41 2.96
N ASP A 112 1.00 34.61 1.66
CA ASP A 112 0.36 33.80 0.62
C ASP A 112 1.21 32.56 0.36
N ASN A 113 0.77 31.42 0.91
CA ASN A 113 1.40 30.12 0.70
C ASN A 113 0.99 29.49 -0.65
N SER A 114 0.75 30.32 -1.68
CA SER A 114 0.42 29.84 -3.01
C SER A 114 1.61 29.07 -3.60
N VAL A 115 1.38 27.82 -3.98
CA VAL A 115 2.35 26.96 -4.66
C VAL A 115 2.02 26.93 -6.14
N THR A 116 3.01 27.13 -7.00
CA THR A 116 2.87 26.99 -8.45
C THR A 116 3.48 25.67 -8.89
N TYR A 117 2.72 24.89 -9.65
CA TYR A 117 3.20 23.62 -10.21
C TYR A 117 3.64 23.84 -11.65
N VAL A 118 4.86 23.41 -11.96
CA VAL A 118 5.39 23.40 -13.33
C VAL A 118 5.59 21.96 -13.74
N PHE A 119 4.77 21.52 -14.70
CA PHE A 119 4.76 20.14 -15.14
C PHE A 119 6.08 19.79 -15.85
N VAL A 120 6.81 18.81 -15.32
CA VAL A 120 8.05 18.32 -15.93
C VAL A 120 7.70 17.47 -17.15
N GLY A 121 6.77 16.53 -17.00
CA GLY A 121 6.46 15.54 -18.01
C GLY A 121 6.21 14.18 -17.40
N VAL A 122 5.98 13.18 -18.25
CA VAL A 122 6.06 11.77 -17.86
C VAL A 122 7.51 11.36 -18.04
N LEU A 123 8.20 11.08 -16.92
CA LEU A 123 9.58 10.63 -16.92
C LEU A 123 9.61 9.12 -17.25
N PRO A 124 10.22 8.72 -18.38
CA PRO A 124 10.39 7.31 -18.68
C PRO A 124 11.21 6.61 -17.60
N PRO A 125 11.10 5.27 -17.51
CA PRO A 125 11.99 4.47 -16.67
C PRO A 125 13.45 4.81 -16.93
N CYS A 126 14.25 4.87 -15.87
CA CYS A 126 15.71 4.92 -15.98
C CYS A 126 16.25 6.13 -16.75
N THR A 127 15.57 7.27 -16.64
CA THR A 127 15.98 8.51 -17.30
C THR A 127 16.21 9.63 -16.31
N ALA A 128 17.08 10.56 -16.69
CA ALA A 128 17.21 11.86 -16.06
C ALA A 128 16.92 12.96 -17.07
N VAL A 129 16.16 13.96 -16.63
CA VAL A 129 15.83 15.16 -17.38
C VAL A 129 16.48 16.35 -16.70
N SER A 130 17.27 17.07 -17.47
CA SER A 130 17.94 18.30 -17.09
C SER A 130 17.23 19.47 -17.74
N VAL A 131 16.68 20.38 -16.94
CA VAL A 131 15.92 21.55 -17.40
C VAL A 131 16.61 22.82 -16.91
N PRO A 132 16.86 23.83 -17.78
CA PRO A 132 17.35 25.11 -17.31
C PRO A 132 16.31 25.80 -16.42
N LYS A 133 16.73 26.30 -15.25
CA LYS A 133 15.84 26.95 -14.28
C LYS A 133 15.13 28.18 -14.85
N ALA A 134 15.75 28.88 -15.80
CA ALA A 134 15.13 29.99 -16.50
C ALA A 134 13.85 29.58 -17.23
N VAL A 135 13.81 28.37 -17.82
CA VAL A 135 12.61 27.81 -18.47
C VAL A 135 11.53 27.51 -17.45
N THR A 136 11.90 26.82 -16.36
CA THR A 136 10.97 26.48 -15.29
C THR A 136 10.36 27.74 -14.65
N PHE A 137 11.17 28.77 -14.41
CA PHE A 137 10.71 30.03 -13.82
C PHE A 137 9.88 30.87 -14.79
N ALA A 138 10.22 30.90 -16.08
CA ALA A 138 9.39 31.54 -17.09
C ALA A 138 7.99 30.88 -17.15
N GLN A 139 7.95 29.54 -17.12
CA GLN A 139 6.69 28.80 -17.11
C GLN A 139 5.91 29.00 -15.80
N ALA A 140 6.57 28.97 -14.64
CA ALA A 140 5.93 29.31 -13.35
C ALA A 140 5.31 30.71 -13.38
N THR A 141 6.01 31.69 -13.95
CA THR A 141 5.52 33.07 -14.10
C THR A 141 4.28 33.12 -15.00
N SER A 142 4.27 32.38 -16.12
CA SER A 142 3.10 32.32 -17.01
C SER A 142 1.87 31.66 -16.37
N PHE A 143 2.07 30.81 -15.36
CA PHE A 143 1.00 30.08 -14.67
C PHE A 143 0.65 30.65 -13.31
N ALA A 144 1.32 31.71 -12.88
CA ALA A 144 1.02 32.31 -11.60
C ALA A 144 -0.41 32.86 -11.59
N ALA A 145 -1.19 32.45 -10.59
CA ALA A 145 -2.62 32.75 -10.50
C ALA A 145 -2.95 34.24 -10.27
N SER A 146 -1.93 35.10 -10.19
CA SER A 146 -2.15 36.45 -9.72
C SER A 146 -1.28 37.45 -10.44
N PRO A 147 -1.83 38.64 -10.75
CA PRO A 147 -1.09 39.69 -11.43
C PRO A 147 0.02 40.25 -10.53
N GLY A 148 1.18 40.53 -11.12
CA GLY A 148 2.30 41.20 -10.45
C GLY A 148 3.68 40.70 -10.89
N PRO A 149 4.75 41.39 -10.49
CA PRO A 149 6.11 40.95 -10.78
C PRO A 149 6.47 39.73 -9.93
N HIS A 150 6.88 38.64 -10.59
CA HIS A 150 7.40 37.42 -9.95
C HIS A 150 8.92 37.46 -9.98
N THR A 151 9.55 37.96 -8.92
CA THR A 151 11.00 38.23 -8.91
C THR A 151 11.82 37.21 -8.12
N GLY A 152 11.17 36.20 -7.51
CA GLY A 152 11.87 35.32 -6.57
C GLY A 152 11.31 33.91 -6.48
N TRP A 153 11.24 33.18 -7.58
CA TRP A 153 10.87 31.76 -7.55
C TRP A 153 11.87 30.93 -6.73
N ILE A 154 11.36 30.15 -5.80
CA ILE A 154 12.09 29.14 -5.03
C ILE A 154 11.51 27.78 -5.36
N PHE A 155 12.36 26.86 -5.82
CA PHE A 155 12.02 25.44 -5.83
C PHE A 155 11.76 24.97 -4.41
N GLN A 156 10.60 24.36 -4.16
CA GLN A 156 10.30 23.72 -2.88
C GLN A 156 10.54 22.22 -2.97
N GLY A 157 10.21 21.63 -4.11
CA GLY A 157 10.67 20.31 -4.48
C GLY A 157 9.98 19.73 -5.71
N LEU A 158 9.82 18.41 -5.69
CA LEU A 158 9.21 17.60 -6.73
C LEU A 158 7.92 16.95 -6.20
N HIS A 159 6.83 17.13 -6.92
CA HIS A 159 5.61 16.37 -6.72
C HIS A 159 5.46 15.40 -7.89
N PHE A 160 5.18 14.14 -7.60
CA PHE A 160 5.06 13.12 -8.64
C PHE A 160 3.99 12.11 -8.30
N MET A 161 3.50 11.43 -9.34
CA MET A 161 2.55 10.34 -9.26
C MET A 161 3.19 9.12 -9.91
N ASP A 162 3.20 8.00 -9.18
CA ASP A 162 3.66 6.72 -9.71
C ASP A 162 2.62 6.07 -10.62
N ASN A 163 2.98 4.92 -11.21
CA ASN A 163 2.12 4.18 -12.12
C ASN A 163 0.87 3.59 -11.45
N ASN A 164 0.84 3.51 -10.11
CA ASN A 164 -0.32 3.06 -9.34
C ASN A 164 -1.26 4.22 -8.99
N GLY A 165 -0.96 5.45 -9.44
CA GLY A 165 -1.74 6.64 -9.12
C GLY A 165 -1.46 7.22 -7.74
N GLN A 166 -0.46 6.69 -7.02
CA GLN A 166 -0.10 7.21 -5.71
C GLN A 166 0.80 8.43 -5.86
N ALA A 167 0.42 9.50 -5.16
CA ALA A 167 1.10 10.79 -5.19
C ALA A 167 2.10 10.94 -4.04
N TRP A 168 3.23 11.56 -4.37
CA TRP A 168 4.38 11.73 -3.48
C TRP A 168 4.99 13.11 -3.63
N VAL A 169 5.43 13.69 -2.51
CA VAL A 169 6.19 14.92 -2.47
C VAL A 169 7.60 14.61 -2.01
N ARG A 170 8.59 14.97 -2.82
CA ARG A 170 10.00 15.04 -2.43
C ARG A 170 10.42 16.48 -2.25
N TRP A 171 10.67 16.86 -1.01
CA TRP A 171 11.16 18.19 -0.66
C TRP A 171 12.63 18.36 -1.05
N ASN A 172 13.08 19.60 -1.23
CA ASN A 172 14.49 19.89 -1.51
C ASN A 172 15.46 19.36 -0.43
N GLY A 173 14.99 19.11 0.79
CA GLY A 173 15.77 18.48 1.86
C GLY A 173 15.91 16.96 1.73
N GLY A 174 15.34 16.35 0.69
CA GLY A 174 15.36 14.91 0.46
C GLY A 174 14.22 14.15 1.13
N GLU A 175 13.50 14.76 2.07
CA GLU A 175 12.30 14.18 2.70
C GLU A 175 11.27 13.77 1.64
N LEU A 176 10.72 12.56 1.81
CA LEU A 176 9.72 11.97 0.95
C LEU A 176 8.45 11.68 1.75
N THR A 177 7.35 12.29 1.33
CA THR A 177 6.04 12.22 2.01
C THR A 177 4.97 11.75 1.03
N LYS A 178 4.17 10.76 1.44
CA LYS A 178 2.96 10.33 0.72
C LYS A 178 1.90 11.43 0.82
N THR A 179 1.22 11.76 -0.28
CA THR A 179 0.17 12.80 -0.31
C THR A 179 -1.08 12.29 -1.03
N ALA A 180 -2.23 12.93 -0.79
CA ALA A 180 -3.49 12.65 -1.48
C ALA A 180 -3.53 13.25 -2.91
N GLY A 181 -2.45 13.88 -3.37
CA GLY A 181 -2.35 14.57 -4.65
C GLY A 181 -1.98 16.05 -4.49
N PRO A 182 -2.01 16.84 -5.58
CA PRO A 182 -1.75 18.26 -5.49
C PRO A 182 -2.90 18.93 -4.72
N PRO A 183 -2.63 19.88 -3.79
CA PRO A 183 -3.67 20.49 -2.97
C PRO A 183 -4.67 21.22 -3.86
N SER A 184 -5.94 20.81 -3.82
CA SER A 184 -7.00 21.23 -4.75
C SER A 184 -7.33 22.73 -4.79
N LYS A 185 -6.80 23.54 -3.87
CA LYS A 185 -7.35 24.89 -3.61
C LYS A 185 -6.78 26.04 -4.44
N LYS A 186 -5.60 25.92 -5.09
CA LYS A 186 -5.00 26.98 -5.94
C LYS A 186 -4.01 26.45 -6.97
N VAL A 187 -4.22 25.24 -7.48
CA VAL A 187 -3.25 24.60 -8.38
C VAL A 187 -3.61 24.92 -9.82
N ILE A 188 -2.82 25.80 -10.44
CA ILE A 188 -2.83 25.99 -11.88
C ILE A 188 -1.92 24.92 -12.48
N LEU A 189 -2.51 23.77 -12.80
CA LEU A 189 -1.89 22.78 -13.66
C LEU A 189 -2.25 23.12 -15.09
N GLN A 190 -1.40 23.90 -15.76
CA GLN A 190 -1.44 23.96 -17.22
C GLN A 190 -0.39 23.00 -17.76
N GLN A 191 -0.87 21.82 -18.17
CA GLN A 191 -0.10 20.90 -18.97
C GLN A 191 0.02 21.48 -20.38
N LYS A 192 1.13 22.15 -20.68
CA LYS A 192 1.59 22.21 -22.07
C LYS A 192 1.85 20.77 -22.50
N GLU A 193 1.38 20.36 -23.69
CA GLU A 193 1.59 18.99 -24.20
C GLU A 193 3.07 18.61 -24.05
N GLY A 194 3.34 17.51 -23.32
CA GLY A 194 4.69 17.01 -23.04
C GLY A 194 5.47 17.67 -21.89
N GLY A 195 4.97 18.74 -21.27
CA GLY A 195 5.60 19.40 -20.12
C GLY A 195 6.95 20.07 -20.45
N LEU A 196 7.78 20.32 -19.42
CA LEU A 196 9.15 20.84 -19.59
C LEU A 196 10.05 19.90 -20.43
N MET A 197 9.77 18.59 -20.45
CA MET A 197 10.51 17.62 -21.24
C MET A 197 10.38 17.84 -22.75
N ALA A 198 9.31 18.50 -23.19
CA ALA A 198 9.11 18.87 -24.59
C ALA A 198 9.78 20.21 -24.96
N ASP A 199 10.39 20.93 -24.01
CA ASP A 199 11.18 22.12 -24.31
C ASP A 199 12.51 21.69 -24.98
N ASP A 200 12.89 22.36 -26.05
CA ASP A 200 14.09 22.07 -26.85
C ASP A 200 15.40 22.21 -26.04
N ARG A 201 15.36 22.96 -24.94
CA ARG A 201 16.51 23.14 -24.03
C ARG A 201 16.55 22.09 -22.92
N ALA A 202 15.51 21.28 -22.77
CA ALA A 202 15.55 20.14 -21.86
C ALA A 202 16.42 19.03 -22.45
N LYS A 203 17.26 18.42 -21.61
CA LYS A 203 18.12 17.31 -22.01
C LYS A 203 17.70 16.04 -21.30
N LEU A 204 17.30 15.05 -22.09
CA LEU A 204 17.03 13.70 -21.62
C LEU A 204 18.32 12.87 -21.69
N SER A 205 18.61 12.13 -20.62
CA SER A 205 19.76 11.22 -20.53
C SER A 205 19.32 9.89 -19.94
N HIS A 206 19.88 8.79 -20.44
CA HIS A 206 19.65 7.46 -19.88
C HIS A 206 20.56 7.22 -18.67
N LEU A 207 20.05 6.54 -17.64
CA LEU A 207 20.79 6.16 -16.45
C LEU A 207 21.22 4.70 -16.56
N SER A 208 22.49 4.41 -16.25
CA SER A 208 23.04 3.05 -16.26
C SER A 208 22.66 2.23 -15.01
N GLU A 209 22.20 2.91 -13.97
CA GLU A 209 22.02 2.38 -12.61
C GLU A 209 20.75 1.55 -12.40
N CYS A 210 19.89 1.44 -13.42
CA CYS A 210 18.64 0.69 -13.33
C CYS A 210 18.76 -0.84 -13.35
N GLY A 211 19.99 -1.36 -13.33
CA GLY A 211 20.28 -2.75 -13.65
C GLY A 211 20.20 -2.96 -15.15
N LYS A 212 21.20 -3.65 -15.72
CA LYS A 212 20.96 -4.35 -16.97
C LYS A 212 19.92 -5.41 -16.64
N SER A 213 18.82 -5.45 -17.38
CA SER A 213 18.05 -6.68 -17.50
C SER A 213 18.98 -7.69 -18.17
N ASP A 214 19.74 -8.42 -17.36
CA ASP A 214 20.48 -9.60 -17.82
C ASP A 214 19.50 -10.70 -18.24
#